data_AF-A0A3B3S108-F1
#
_entry.id   AF-A0A3B3S108-F1
#
_cell.length_a   1.000
_cell.length_b   1.000
_cell.length_c   1.000
_cell.angle_alpha   90.00
_cell.angle_beta   90.00
_cell.angle_gamma   90.00
#
_symmetry.space_group_name_H-M   'P 1'
#
loop_
_entity.id
_entity.type
_entity.pdbx_description
1 polymer ?
#
loop_
_entity_poly.entity_id
_entity_poly.type
_entity_poly.pdbx_seq_one_letter_code
_entity_poly.pdbx_strand_id
1 'polypeptide(L)' 'RDTVMSPTHSDSSVNTCALSLCSIMANVSIYDFTVETLQGCTVPLGNYRGKVLLIVNVATF' A
#
# COMPACT_ATOMS: atom_id res chain seq x y z
N ARG A 1 -10.27 13.52 7.23
CA ARG A 1 -10.32 12.47 6.18
C ARG A 1 -8.89 12.05 6.00
N ASP A 2 -8.47 11.04 6.74
CA ASP A 2 -7.10 10.57 6.74
C ASP A 2 -6.84 9.80 5.44
N THR A 3 -5.71 10.04 4.79
CA THR A 3 -5.31 9.29 3.60
C THR A 3 -5.12 7.82 4.00
N VAL A 4 -6.09 6.96 3.65
CA VAL A 4 -6.00 5.52 3.87
C VAL A 4 -5.22 4.91 2.71
N MET A 5 -4.03 4.41 3.02
CA MET A 5 -3.25 3.59 2.10
C MET A 5 -3.83 2.16 2.14
N SER A 6 -4.31 1.66 1.00
CA SER A 6 -4.92 0.33 0.90
C SER A 6 -4.07 -0.63 0.06
N PRO A 7 -3.99 -1.92 0.41
CA PRO A 7 -3.25 -2.91 -0.38
C PRO A 7 -3.94 -3.18 -1.73
N THR A 8 -3.15 -3.43 -2.78
CA THR A 8 -3.63 -3.65 -4.16
C THR A 8 -4.06 -5.08 -4.48
N HIS A 9 -3.84 -6.05 -3.58
CA HIS A 9 -4.22 -7.45 -3.82
C HIS A 9 -5.32 -7.89 -2.87
N SER A 10 -6.50 -8.19 -3.43
CA SER A 10 -7.59 -8.89 -2.75
C SER A 10 -7.27 -10.38 -2.74
N ASP A 11 -6.54 -10.85 -1.72
CA ASP A 11 -6.20 -12.28 -1.62
C ASP A 11 -7.43 -13.09 -1.21
N SER A 12 -7.98 -13.81 -2.18
CA SER A 12 -8.84 -14.97 -2.01
C SER A 12 -8.10 -16.04 -1.21
N SER A 13 -8.64 -16.35 -0.02
CA SER A 13 -8.39 -17.54 0.81
C SER A 13 -6.96 -18.09 0.88
N VAL A 14 -6.25 -17.85 1.99
CA VAL A 14 -5.09 -18.68 2.34
C VAL A 14 -5.19 -19.14 3.80
N ASN A 15 -5.78 -20.33 3.96
CA ASN A 15 -5.78 -21.08 5.20
C ASN A 15 -4.37 -21.71 5.36
N THR A 16 -3.39 -21.02 5.96
CA THR A 16 -2.07 -21.63 6.25
C THR A 16 -1.40 -21.01 7.48
N CYS A 17 -0.88 -21.90 8.30
CA CYS A 17 -0.27 -21.77 9.63
C CYS A 17 0.67 -20.56 9.85
N ALA A 18 0.63 -20.05 11.08
CA ALA A 18 1.27 -18.81 11.56
C ALA A 18 2.81 -18.73 11.44
N LEU A 19 3.47 -19.78 10.93
CA LEU A 19 4.92 -19.80 10.68
C LEU A 19 5.29 -19.28 9.27
N SER A 20 4.33 -19.14 8.35
CA SER A 20 4.56 -18.61 6.98
C SER A 20 4.24 -17.11 6.82
N LEU A 21 3.53 -16.51 7.77
CA LEU A 21 3.10 -15.10 7.69
C LEU A 21 4.27 -14.10 7.77
N CYS A 22 5.36 -14.48 8.46
CA CYS A 22 6.55 -13.64 8.59
C CYS A 22 7.23 -13.38 7.22
N SER A 23 7.27 -14.41 6.36
CA SER A 23 7.84 -14.29 5.00
C SER A 23 6.92 -13.57 4.02
N ILE A 24 5.59 -13.65 4.20
CA ILE A 24 4.62 -12.90 3.38
C ILE A 24 4.70 -11.41 3.68
N MET A 25 4.83 -11.03 4.97
CA MET A 25 5.02 -9.63 5.35
C MET A 25 6.37 -9.06 4.90
N ALA A 26 7.41 -9.89 4.85
CA ALA A 26 8.75 -9.47 4.44
C ALA A 26 8.86 -9.09 2.95
N ASN A 27 7.89 -9.48 2.11
CA ASN A 27 7.90 -9.17 0.67
C ASN A 27 6.91 -8.05 0.29
N VAL A 28 6.32 -7.35 1.27
CA VAL A 28 5.40 -6.24 0.99
C VAL A 28 6.21 -5.03 0.56
N SER A 29 6.05 -4.63 -0.70
CA SER A 29 6.70 -3.45 -1.26
C SER A 29 5.82 -2.21 -1.08
N ILE A 30 6.43 -1.02 -0.97
CA ILE A 30 5.69 0.25 -1.02
C ILE A 30 4.86 0.41 -2.31
N TYR A 31 5.19 -0.35 -3.35
CA TYR A 31 4.52 -0.32 -4.64
C TYR A 31 3.24 -1.16 -4.68
N ASP A 32 2.97 -1.96 -3.65
CA ASP A 32 1.78 -2.82 -3.52
C ASP A 32 0.61 -2.09 -2.81
N PHE A 33 0.72 -0.77 -2.71
CA PHE A 33 -0.26 0.09 -2.10
C PHE A 33 -0.89 1.06 -3.12
N THR A 34 -2.14 1.43 -2.88
CA THR A 34 -2.83 2.54 -3.54
C THR A 34 -3.10 3.68 -2.59
N VAL A 35 -3.15 4.89 -3.15
CA VAL A 35 -3.51 6.13 -2.46
C VAL A 35 -4.68 6.81 -3.16
N GLU A 36 -5.53 7.47 -2.39
CA GLU A 36 -6.57 8.34 -2.93
C GLU A 36 -5.99 9.75 -3.16
N THR A 37 -6.20 10.31 -4.34
CA THR A 37 -5.82 11.70 -4.64
C THR A 37 -6.81 12.67 -4.02
N LEU A 38 -6.46 13.96 -3.97
CA LEU A 38 -7.36 15.02 -3.52
C LEU A 38 -8.67 15.10 -4.34
N GLN A 39 -8.68 14.55 -5.56
CA GLN A 39 -9.86 14.47 -6.44
C GLN A 39 -10.70 13.20 -6.22
N GLY A 40 -10.31 12.34 -5.26
CA GLY A 40 -11.00 11.08 -4.97
C GLY A 40 -10.63 9.93 -5.91
N CYS A 41 -9.55 10.05 -6.68
CA CYS A 41 -9.13 8.99 -7.59
C CYS A 41 -8.13 8.05 -6.91
N THR A 42 -8.32 6.75 -7.04
CA THR A 42 -7.36 5.75 -6.55
C THR A 42 -6.19 5.61 -7.52
N VAL A 43 -4.96 5.79 -7.03
CA VAL A 43 -3.72 5.68 -7.80
C VAL A 43 -2.77 4.67 -7.13
N PRO A 44 -2.26 3.66 -7.86
CA PRO A 44 -1.28 2.73 -7.32
C PRO A 44 0.11 3.38 -7.23
N LEU A 45 0.80 3.17 -6.11
CA LEU A 45 2.18 3.63 -5.93
C LEU A 45 3.16 2.91 -6.86
N GLY A 46 2.79 1.73 -7.37
CA GLY A 46 3.55 1.01 -8.41
C GLY A 46 3.86 1.84 -9.66
N ASN A 47 3.07 2.87 -9.96
CA ASN A 47 3.33 3.81 -11.06
C ASN A 47 4.64 4.59 -10.90
N TYR A 48 5.21 4.63 -9.71
CA TYR A 48 6.44 5.34 -9.38
C TYR A 48 7.65 4.42 -9.20
N ARG A 49 7.57 3.14 -9.60
CA ARG A 49 8.72 2.22 -9.59
C ARG A 49 9.92 2.82 -10.33
N GLY A 50 11.11 2.66 -9.74
CA GLY A 50 12.36 3.18 -10.29
C GLY A 50 12.60 4.67 -10.02
N LYS A 51 11.73 5.33 -9.25
CA LYS A 51 11.92 6.72 -8.79
C LYS A 51 12.19 6.75 -7.29
N VAL A 52 12.91 7.77 -6.83
CA VAL A 52 13.04 8.10 -5.41
C VAL A 52 11.78 8.84 -4.97
N LEU A 53 11.15 8.37 -3.89
CA LEU A 53 9.89 8.91 -3.37
C LEU A 53 10.09 9.42 -1.94
N LEU A 54 9.58 10.61 -1.65
CA LEU A 54 9.45 11.14 -0.29
C LEU A 54 7.97 11.19 0.07
N ILE A 55 7.57 10.42 1.08
CA ILE A 55 6.18 10.41 1.59
C ILE A 55 6.13 11.34 2.81
N VAL A 56 5.26 12.35 2.74
CA VAL A 56 5.08 13.33 3.81
C VAL A 56 3.64 13.27 4.30
N ASN A 57 3.46 13.11 5.61
CA ASN A 57 2.16 13.29 6.24
C ASN A 57 1.94 14.79 6.51
N VAL A 58 0.85 15.36 5.98
CA VAL A 58 0.50 16.79 6.13
C VAL A 58 -0.88 16.88 6.78
N ALA A 59 -1.01 17.73 7.80
CA ALA A 59 -2.28 18.07 8.43
C ALA A 59 -2.60 19.55 8.19
N THR A 60 -3.87 19.85 7.87
CA THR A 60 -4.37 21.23 7.78
C THR A 60 -5.14 21.58 9.04
N PHE A 61 -5.08 22.85 9.46
CA PHE A 61 -5.81 23.38 10.62
C PHE A 61 -7.31 23.56 10.33
#